data_AF-A0A5N7MV42-F1
#
_entry.id   AF-A0A5N7MV42-F1
#
_cell.length_a   1.000
_cell.length_b   1.000
_cell.length_c   1.000
_cell.angle_alpha   90.00
_cell.angle_beta   90.00
_cell.angle_gamma   90.00
#
_symmetry.space_group_name_H-M   'P 1'
#
loop_
_entity.id
_entity.type
_entity.pdbx_description
1 polymer ?
#
loop_
_entity_poly.entity_id
_entity_poly.type
_entity_poly.pdbx_seq_one_letter_code
_entity_poly.pdbx_strand_id
1 'polypeptide(L)'
;MKNSPPKVILYDGCTYEQALSIISDRKLRQCEAAPNPIIAISFLDDAALVAFKFWFYKATVFQDETALVSPAETRAVEAYISENNLESSITRTDLLAMRFYDTDDERAFEAEARFSTAIHIACTDYE
;
A
#
# COMPACT_ATOMS: atom_id res chain seq x y z
N MET A 1 11.18 0.71 -25.01
CA MET A 1 10.64 -0.55 -24.47
C MET A 1 10.77 -0.49 -22.96
N LYS A 2 9.68 -0.24 -22.22
CA LYS A 2 9.63 -0.56 -20.78
C LYS A 2 9.07 -1.98 -20.70
N ASN A 3 9.95 -2.97 -20.70
CA ASN A 3 9.56 -4.38 -20.77
C ASN A 3 9.41 -5.04 -19.39
N SER A 4 9.53 -4.27 -18.31
CA SER A 4 9.34 -4.77 -16.95
C SER A 4 8.25 -3.94 -16.27
N PRO A 5 7.30 -4.60 -15.58
CA PRO A 5 6.34 -3.89 -14.75
C PRO A 5 7.08 -3.09 -13.68
N PRO A 6 6.57 -1.92 -13.26
CA PRO A 6 7.21 -1.12 -12.23
C PRO A 6 7.31 -1.90 -10.92
N LYS A 7 8.38 -1.64 -10.16
CA LYS A 7 8.45 -2.05 -8.77
C LYS A 7 7.49 -1.20 -7.94
N VAL A 8 6.59 -1.84 -7.20
CA VAL A 8 5.67 -1.16 -6.29
C VAL A 8 6.24 -1.21 -4.88
N ILE A 9 6.35 -0.04 -4.23
CA ILE A 9 6.77 0.09 -2.85
C ILE A 9 5.70 0.84 -2.08
N LEU A 10 5.29 0.30 -0.94
CA LEU A 10 4.35 0.96 -0.04
C LEU A 10 5.10 1.66 1.09
N TYR A 11 4.78 2.93 1.33
CA TYR A 11 5.37 3.74 2.39
C TYR A 11 4.33 4.08 3.46
N ASP A 12 4.65 3.78 4.71
CA ASP A 12 3.91 4.27 5.88
C ASP A 12 4.43 5.65 6.30
N GLY A 13 3.53 6.59 6.54
CA GLY A 13 3.85 7.96 6.97
C GLY A 13 4.31 8.91 5.86
N CYS A 14 4.24 8.51 4.58
CA CYS A 14 4.45 9.37 3.43
C CYS A 14 3.11 9.76 2.79
N THR A 15 2.78 11.05 2.72
CA THR A 15 1.59 11.50 1.98
C THR A 15 1.87 11.64 0.49
N TYR A 16 0.80 11.61 -0.32
CA TYR A 16 0.90 11.83 -1.76
C TYR A 16 1.58 13.17 -2.09
N GLU A 17 1.23 14.25 -1.39
CA GLU A 17 1.82 15.58 -1.58
C GLU A 17 3.31 15.61 -1.22
N GLN A 18 3.70 14.93 -0.15
CA GLN A 18 5.11 14.80 0.23
C GLN A 18 5.91 14.07 -0.85
N ALA A 19 5.35 12.97 -1.38
CA ALA A 19 5.98 12.26 -2.49
C ALA A 19 6.09 13.13 -3.74
N LEU A 20 5.04 13.86 -4.10
CA LEU A 20 5.09 14.81 -5.23
C LEU A 20 6.17 15.88 -5.04
N SER A 21 6.33 16.41 -3.82
CA SER A 21 7.41 17.37 -3.53
C SER A 21 8.79 16.75 -3.78
N ILE A 22 9.05 15.55 -3.25
CA ILE A 22 10.33 14.85 -3.43
C ILE A 22 10.60 14.58 -4.93
N ILE A 23 9.61 14.07 -5.66
CA ILE A 23 9.71 13.80 -7.10
C ILE A 23 10.09 15.06 -7.87
N SER A 24 9.42 16.18 -7.56
CA SER A 24 9.66 17.48 -8.20
C SER A 24 11.05 18.03 -7.87
N ASP A 25 11.40 18.08 -6.58
CA ASP A 25 12.65 18.66 -6.08
C ASP A 25 13.88 17.90 -6.58
N ARG A 26 13.78 16.58 -6.65
CA ARG A 26 14.85 15.68 -7.13
C ARG A 26 14.79 15.43 -8.63
N LYS A 27 13.77 15.95 -9.33
CA LYS A 27 13.53 15.80 -10.77
C LYS A 27 13.48 14.33 -11.21
N LEU A 28 12.85 13.48 -10.40
CA LEU A 28 12.66 12.06 -10.70
C LEU A 28 11.67 11.91 -11.86
N ARG A 29 11.96 11.03 -12.82
CA ARG A 29 11.20 10.91 -14.09
C ARG A 29 10.70 9.50 -14.37
N GLN A 30 11.17 8.53 -13.62
CA GLN A 30 10.89 7.11 -13.71
C GLN A 30 10.21 6.62 -12.42
N CYS A 31 9.39 7.47 -11.81
CA CYS A 31 8.55 7.10 -10.68
C CYS A 31 7.20 7.82 -10.70
N GLU A 32 6.19 7.20 -10.09
CA GLU A 32 4.83 7.72 -9.99
C GLU A 32 4.25 7.40 -8.60
N ALA A 33 3.66 8.40 -7.94
CA ALA A 33 2.89 8.19 -6.71
C ALA A 33 1.44 7.86 -7.06
N ALA A 34 0.86 6.86 -6.42
CA ALA A 34 -0.56 6.58 -6.52
C ALA A 34 -1.35 7.59 -5.65
N PRO A 35 -2.37 8.26 -6.19
CA PRO A 35 -3.12 9.29 -5.44
C PRO A 35 -4.03 8.70 -4.36
N ASN A 36 -4.47 7.46 -4.55
CA ASN A 36 -5.30 6.76 -3.57
C ASN A 36 -4.44 5.79 -2.76
N PRO A 37 -4.53 5.80 -1.42
CA PRO A 37 -3.72 4.94 -0.58
C PRO A 37 -4.16 3.47 -0.70
N ILE A 38 -3.18 2.58 -0.51
CA ILE A 38 -3.42 1.18 -0.18
C ILE A 38 -3.68 1.12 1.32
N ILE A 39 -4.72 0.43 1.75
CA ILE A 39 -5.00 0.30 3.18
C ILE A 39 -4.35 -0.97 3.69
N ALA A 40 -3.46 -0.86 4.68
CA ALA A 40 -3.00 -1.98 5.46
C ALA A 40 -3.90 -2.17 6.69
N ILE A 41 -4.40 -3.40 6.86
CA ILE A 41 -5.21 -3.80 7.99
C ILE A 41 -4.47 -4.93 8.70
N SER A 42 -3.97 -4.64 9.90
CA SER A 42 -3.38 -5.65 10.78
C SER A 42 -4.43 -6.13 11.77
N PHE A 43 -4.60 -7.44 11.87
CA PHE A 43 -5.57 -8.06 12.76
C PHE A 43 -4.91 -8.40 14.10
N LEU A 44 -5.58 -8.07 15.21
CA LEU A 44 -5.13 -8.38 16.56
C LEU A 44 -5.52 -9.79 17.01
N ASP A 45 -6.44 -10.42 16.27
CA ASP A 45 -6.94 -11.76 16.55
C ASP A 45 -7.03 -12.61 15.28
N ASP A 46 -6.60 -13.88 15.40
CA ASP A 46 -6.56 -14.83 14.27
C ASP A 46 -7.95 -15.14 13.70
N ALA A 47 -8.99 -15.10 14.54
CA ALA A 47 -10.35 -15.42 14.13
C ALA A 47 -10.89 -14.39 13.13
N ALA A 48 -10.66 -13.10 13.40
CA ALA A 48 -11.00 -11.99 12.52
C ALA A 48 -10.19 -12.04 11.23
N LEU A 49 -8.89 -12.37 11.29
CA LEU A 49 -8.07 -12.56 10.10
C LEU A 49 -8.61 -13.68 9.21
N VAL A 50 -8.95 -14.82 9.81
CA VAL A 50 -9.50 -15.97 9.08
C VAL A 50 -10.86 -15.62 8.46
N ALA A 51 -11.74 -14.99 9.22
CA ALA A 51 -13.03 -14.53 8.71
C ALA A 51 -12.87 -13.55 7.55
N PHE A 52 -11.97 -12.58 7.68
CA PHE A 52 -11.68 -11.60 6.64
C PHE A 52 -11.12 -12.26 5.37
N LYS A 53 -10.20 -13.22 5.51
CA LYS A 53 -9.67 -14.02 4.39
C LYS A 53 -10.80 -14.73 3.64
N PHE A 54 -11.78 -15.32 4.33
CA PHE A 54 -12.90 -15.98 3.65
C PHE A 54 -13.70 -15.03 2.74
N TRP A 55 -13.87 -13.77 3.12
CA TRP A 55 -14.63 -12.79 2.35
C TRP A 55 -13.82 -12.12 1.23
N PHE A 56 -12.53 -11.86 1.46
CA PHE A 56 -11.72 -11.00 0.58
C PHE A 56 -10.47 -11.66 -0.02
N TYR A 57 -10.30 -12.98 0.09
CA TYR A 57 -9.09 -13.70 -0.39
C TYR A 57 -8.64 -13.33 -1.81
N LYS A 58 -9.58 -13.12 -2.74
CA LYS A 58 -9.26 -12.78 -4.14
C LYS A 58 -9.06 -11.30 -4.40
N ALA A 59 -9.51 -10.45 -3.49
CA ALA A 59 -9.58 -9.00 -3.64
C ALA A 59 -8.47 -8.27 -2.85
N THR A 60 -7.76 -8.99 -1.98
CA THR A 60 -6.75 -8.44 -1.08
C THR A 60 -5.50 -9.30 -1.10
N VAL A 61 -4.34 -8.67 -0.96
CA VAL A 61 -3.07 -9.39 -0.78
C VAL A 61 -2.80 -9.51 0.70
N PHE A 62 -2.42 -10.71 1.14
CA PHE A 62 -2.08 -10.96 2.53
C PHE A 62 -0.57 -11.10 2.67
N GLN A 63 -0.01 -10.38 3.64
CA GLN A 63 1.36 -10.54 4.09
C GLN A 63 1.31 -10.75 5.61
N ASP A 64 1.60 -11.97 6.04
CA ASP A 64 1.46 -12.42 7.43
C ASP A 64 0.05 -12.15 8.00
N GLU A 65 -0.04 -11.30 9.03
CA GLU A 65 -1.26 -10.89 9.72
C GLU A 65 -1.86 -9.59 9.14
N THR A 66 -1.28 -9.06 8.07
CA THR A 66 -1.72 -7.82 7.42
C THR A 66 -2.39 -8.09 6.09
N ALA A 67 -3.58 -7.53 5.90
CA ALA A 67 -4.24 -7.45 4.60
C ALA A 67 -3.93 -6.11 3.94
N LEU A 68 -3.53 -6.14 2.68
CA LEU A 68 -3.29 -4.99 1.81
C LEU A 68 -4.46 -4.85 0.86
N VAL A 69 -5.25 -3.80 1.05
CA VAL A 69 -6.52 -3.54 0.38
C VAL A 69 -6.31 -2.48 -0.70
N SER A 70 -6.67 -2.82 -1.93
CA SER A 70 -6.61 -1.88 -3.04
C SER A 70 -7.67 -0.78 -2.89
N PRO A 71 -7.48 0.40 -3.53
CA PRO A 71 -8.45 1.49 -3.41
C PRO A 71 -9.82 1.13 -3.95
N ALA A 72 -9.89 0.20 -4.93
CA ALA A 72 -11.13 -0.28 -5.50
C ALA A 72 -11.99 -1.07 -4.49
N GLU A 73 -11.35 -1.76 -3.56
CA GLU A 73 -12.00 -2.65 -2.59
C GLU A 73 -12.24 -1.97 -1.23
N THR A 74 -11.63 -0.80 -1.00
CA THR A 74 -11.75 -0.02 0.24
C THR A 74 -13.18 0.08 0.74
N ARG A 75 -14.12 0.45 -0.13
CA ARG A 75 -15.52 0.63 0.28
C ARG A 75 -16.17 -0.66 0.76
N ALA A 76 -15.92 -1.78 0.09
CA ALA A 76 -16.49 -3.07 0.44
C ALA A 76 -15.89 -3.59 1.76
N VAL A 77 -14.58 -3.40 1.94
CA VAL A 77 -13.87 -3.75 3.17
C VAL A 77 -14.32 -2.90 4.36
N GLU A 78 -14.49 -1.58 4.18
CA GLU A 78 -14.99 -0.69 5.24
C GLU A 78 -16.41 -1.07 5.67
N ALA A 79 -17.29 -1.41 4.73
CA ALA A 79 -18.63 -1.91 5.05
C ALA A 79 -18.55 -3.20 5.89
N TYR A 80 -17.71 -4.15 5.49
CA TYR A 80 -17.52 -5.40 6.22
C TYR A 80 -17.02 -5.19 7.65
N ILE A 81 -16.01 -4.32 7.83
CA ILE A 81 -15.44 -4.00 9.15
C ILE A 81 -16.55 -3.45 10.07
N SER A 82 -17.34 -2.51 9.55
CA SER A 82 -18.39 -1.87 10.32
C SER A 82 -19.56 -2.80 10.65
N GLU A 83 -20.01 -3.61 9.68
CA GLU A 83 -21.09 -4.58 9.88
C GLU A 83 -20.73 -5.66 10.91
N ASN A 84 -19.44 -5.98 11.04
CA ASN A 84 -18.94 -7.00 11.96
C ASN A 84 -18.31 -6.43 13.25
N ASN A 85 -18.36 -5.11 13.47
CA ASN A 85 -17.79 -4.41 14.63
C ASN A 85 -16.29 -4.74 14.88
N LEU A 86 -15.50 -4.81 13.80
CA LEU A 86 -14.10 -5.22 13.87
C LEU A 86 -13.14 -4.06 14.19
N GLU A 87 -13.62 -2.83 14.34
CA GLU A 87 -12.79 -1.63 14.49
C GLU A 87 -11.85 -1.70 15.70
N SER A 88 -12.25 -2.41 16.76
CA SER A 88 -11.43 -2.61 17.97
C SER A 88 -10.45 -3.79 17.87
N SER A 89 -10.61 -4.65 16.87
CA SER A 89 -9.78 -5.84 16.62
C SER A 89 -8.75 -5.63 15.51
N ILE A 90 -8.68 -4.42 14.92
CA ILE A 90 -7.77 -4.12 13.81
C ILE A 90 -6.98 -2.84 14.06
N THR A 91 -5.81 -2.78 13.45
CA THR A 91 -5.10 -1.51 13.23
C THR A 91 -5.13 -1.20 11.74
N ARG A 92 -5.47 0.04 11.40
CA ARG A 92 -5.52 0.54 10.03
C ARG A 92 -4.40 1.53 9.79
N THR A 93 -3.68 1.34 8.68
CA THR A 93 -2.67 2.29 8.20
C THR A 93 -2.92 2.57 6.72
N ASP A 94 -2.99 3.85 6.37
CA ASP A 94 -3.03 4.28 4.97
C ASP A 94 -1.59 4.34 4.44
N LEU A 95 -1.30 3.54 3.41
CA LEU A 95 0.02 3.43 2.80
C LEU A 95 0.05 4.10 1.43
N LEU A 96 1.09 4.89 1.18
CA LEU A 96 1.34 5.44 -0.14
C LEU A 96 2.00 4.40 -1.02
N ALA A 97 1.38 4.07 -2.15
CA ALA A 97 2.01 3.27 -3.19
C ALA A 97 2.85 4.14 -4.13
N MET A 98 4.11 3.78 -4.29
CA MET A 98 5.04 4.34 -5.27
C MET A 98 5.39 3.30 -6.31
N ARG A 99 5.31 3.68 -7.59
CA ARG A 99 5.77 2.87 -8.72
C ARG A 99 7.13 3.39 -9.16
N PHE A 100 8.14 2.53 -9.18
CA PHE A 100 9.47 2.84 -9.70
C PHE A 100 9.76 2.01 -10.95
N TYR A 101 10.08 2.69 -12.05
CA TYR A 101 10.47 2.09 -13.32
C TYR A 101 12.00 2.00 -13.45
N ASP A 102 12.73 2.60 -12.52
CA ASP A 102 14.18 2.66 -12.47
C ASP A 102 14.69 2.65 -11.02
N THR A 103 15.83 1.99 -10.78
CA THR A 103 16.41 1.83 -9.45
C THR A 103 17.11 3.09 -8.95
N ASP A 104 17.59 3.98 -9.82
CA ASP A 104 18.24 5.22 -9.36
C ASP A 104 17.19 6.20 -8.79
N ASP A 105 16.01 6.29 -9.41
CA ASP A 105 14.90 7.09 -8.89
C ASP A 105 14.37 6.54 -7.55
N GLU A 106 14.31 5.21 -7.41
CA GLU A 106 13.98 4.56 -6.13
C GLU A 106 14.93 5.02 -5.02
N ARG A 107 16.25 4.87 -5.26
CA ARG A 107 17.27 5.24 -4.25
C ARG A 107 17.29 6.72 -3.95
N ALA A 108 17.06 7.57 -4.97
CA ALA A 108 17.02 9.01 -4.80
C ALA A 108 15.80 9.47 -3.98
N PHE A 109 14.66 8.80 -4.13
CA PHE A 109 13.47 9.00 -3.31
C PHE A 109 13.69 8.52 -1.88
N GLU A 110 14.21 7.30 -1.70
CA GLU A 110 14.49 6.70 -0.38
C GLU A 110 15.49 7.51 0.46
N ALA A 111 16.45 8.19 -0.18
CA ALA A 111 17.41 9.04 0.52
C ALA A 111 16.76 10.28 1.19
N GLU A 112 15.63 10.76 0.66
CA GLU A 112 14.88 11.89 1.21
C GLU A 112 13.74 11.43 2.13
N ALA A 113 13.19 10.26 1.83
CA ALA A 113 12.14 9.60 2.59
C ALA A 113 12.65 9.16 3.97
N ARG A 114 12.45 9.99 5.00
CA ARG A 114 12.61 9.60 6.42
C ARG A 114 11.45 8.71 6.92
N PHE A 115 10.79 8.00 6.02
CA PHE A 115 9.57 7.24 6.31
C PHE A 115 9.91 5.85 6.84
N SER A 116 9.13 5.40 7.82
CA SER A 116 9.29 4.09 8.44
C SER A 116 8.67 3.01 7.56
N THR A 117 9.49 1.99 7.24
CA THR A 117 9.09 0.69 6.67
C THR A 117 8.51 0.74 5.25
N ALA A 118 9.36 0.45 4.27
CA ALA A 118 8.93 0.05 2.94
C ALA A 118 8.34 -1.37 3.00
N ILE A 119 7.04 -1.52 2.75
CA ILE A 119 6.48 -2.84 2.44
C ILE A 119 6.66 -3.06 0.93
N HIS A 120 7.58 -3.96 0.59
CA HIS A 120 7.81 -4.34 -0.81
C HIS A 120 6.74 -5.34 -1.25
N ILE A 121 5.82 -4.91 -2.12
CA ILE A 121 4.93 -5.85 -2.79
C ILE A 121 5.54 -6.22 -4.14
N ALA A 122 6.00 -7.46 -4.26
CA ALA A 122 6.32 -8.06 -5.54
C ALA A 122 5.02 -8.54 -6.22
N CYS A 123 4.09 -7.63 -6.55
CA CYS A 123 2.90 -7.99 -7.30
C CYS A 123 2.49 -6.87 -8.26
N THR A 124 2.25 -7.25 -9.50
CA THR A 124 2.10 -6.39 -10.68
C THR A 124 0.67 -5.94 -10.94
N ASP A 125 -0.29 -6.34 -10.10
CA ASP A 125 -1.72 -6.36 -10.46
C ASP A 125 -2.57 -5.49 -9.52
N TYR A 126 -2.05 -4.33 -9.10
CA TYR A 126 -2.85 -3.27 -8.48
C TYR A 126 -3.21 -2.22 -9.54
N GLU A 127 -4.13 -2.61 -10.44
CA GLU A 127 -4.87 -1.70 -11.31
C GLU A 127 -6.28 -1.42 -10.76
#